data_AF-A0A0G4K956-F1
#
_entry.id   AF-A0A0G4K956-F1
#
_cell.length_a   1.000
_cell.length_b   1.000
_cell.length_c   1.000
_cell.angle_alpha   90.00
_cell.angle_beta   90.00
_cell.angle_gamma   90.00
#
_symmetry.space_group_name_H-M   'P 1'
#
loop_
_entity.id
_entity.type
_entity.pdbx_description
1 polymer ?
#
loop_
_entity_poly.entity_id
_entity_poly.type
_entity_poly.pdbx_seq_one_letter_code
_entity_poly.pdbx_strand_id
1 'polypeptide(L)'
;MKIDYQLIKNILTVIEDYPLPKIDGKELLNKLDVKIPSRRALETDEDYLKYVTLVYHMKELLKAECIENINKEYQYSFAPNIESPFVRVDCTSYELTLKGSEFLSGLKQKKIFTKIKDLAINSAISLVTQLLVEQLK
;
A
#
# COMPACT_ATOMS: atom_id res chain seq x y z
N MET A 1 1.32 5.51 13.57
CA MET A 1 0.58 6.24 12.52
C MET A 1 -0.81 5.64 12.42
N LYS A 2 -1.86 6.42 12.13
CA LYS A 2 -3.22 5.88 11.88
C LYS A 2 -3.27 5.29 10.46
N ILE A 3 -4.09 4.27 10.24
CA ILE A 3 -4.34 3.74 8.89
C ILE A 3 -5.11 4.79 8.06
N ASP A 4 -4.56 5.14 6.89
CA ASP A 4 -5.22 5.94 5.87
C ASP A 4 -5.79 5.01 4.79
N TYR A 5 -7.09 4.71 4.90
CA TYR A 5 -7.76 3.84 3.94
C TYR A 5 -7.97 4.48 2.57
N GLN A 6 -7.92 5.81 2.46
CA GLN A 6 -7.98 6.46 1.16
C GLN A 6 -6.66 6.26 0.41
N LEU A 7 -5.54 6.43 1.11
CA LEU A 7 -4.23 6.14 0.54
C LEU A 7 -4.06 4.65 0.21
N ILE A 8 -4.48 3.74 1.10
CA ILE A 8 -4.48 2.30 0.81
C ILE A 8 -5.29 1.99 -0.44
N LYS A 9 -6.51 2.55 -0.56
CA LYS A 9 -7.35 2.37 -1.76
C LYS A 9 -6.62 2.84 -3.01
N ASN A 10 -5.97 4.01 -2.96
CA ASN A 10 -5.22 4.54 -4.09
C ASN A 10 -4.03 3.64 -4.47
N ILE A 11 -3.25 3.18 -3.49
CA ILE A 11 -2.13 2.23 -3.71
C ILE A 11 -2.63 0.98 -4.43
N LEU A 12 -3.65 0.32 -3.88
CA LEU A 12 -4.18 -0.93 -4.44
C LEU A 12 -4.79 -0.71 -5.83
N THR A 13 -5.48 0.42 -6.05
CA THR A 13 -6.05 0.77 -7.36
C THR A 13 -4.94 0.97 -8.40
N VAL A 14 -3.85 1.65 -8.06
CA VAL A 14 -2.72 1.85 -8.98
C VAL A 14 -2.06 0.53 -9.37
N ILE A 15 -1.94 -0.42 -8.42
CA ILE A 15 -1.39 -1.75 -8.70
C ILE A 15 -2.37 -2.55 -9.58
N GLU A 16 -3.67 -2.53 -9.27
CA GLU A 16 -4.72 -3.25 -10.02
C GLU A 16 -4.85 -2.75 -11.47
N ASP A 17 -4.80 -1.44 -11.68
CA ASP A 17 -4.96 -0.81 -13.01
C ASP A 17 -3.67 -0.86 -13.85
N TYR A 18 -2.57 -1.40 -13.31
CA TYR A 18 -1.31 -1.51 -14.04
C TYR A 18 -1.42 -2.59 -15.14
N PRO A 19 -1.03 -2.32 -16.40
CA PRO A 19 -1.26 -3.24 -17.52
C PRO A 19 -0.40 -4.50 -17.50
N LEU A 20 0.60 -4.57 -16.62
CA LEU A 20 1.47 -5.74 -16.45
C LEU A 20 1.18 -6.41 -15.11
N PRO A 21 1.51 -7.71 -14.95
CA PRO A 21 1.24 -8.45 -13.71
C PRO A 21 1.85 -7.84 -12.43
N LYS A 22 2.88 -7.00 -12.59
CA LYS A 22 3.56 -6.31 -11.49
C LYS A 22 3.91 -4.88 -11.89
N ILE A 23 3.83 -3.97 -10.94
CA ILE A 23 4.24 -2.57 -11.10
C ILE A 23 5.59 -2.33 -10.44
N ASP A 24 6.49 -1.64 -11.15
CA ASP A 24 7.76 -1.19 -10.56
C ASP A 24 7.51 -0.09 -9.53
N GLY A 25 8.25 -0.12 -8.43
CA GLY A 25 8.08 0.81 -7.32
C GLY A 25 8.25 2.27 -7.71
N LYS A 26 9.16 2.58 -8.65
CA LYS A 26 9.30 3.93 -9.22
C LYS A 26 8.02 4.37 -9.92
N GLU A 27 7.42 3.47 -10.69
CA GLU A 27 6.19 3.75 -11.44
C GLU A 27 4.99 3.89 -10.50
N LEU A 28 4.93 3.08 -9.44
CA LEU A 28 3.94 3.21 -8.36
C LEU A 28 4.03 4.59 -7.68
N LEU A 29 5.24 5.01 -7.31
CA LEU A 29 5.48 6.33 -6.71
C LEU A 29 5.08 7.46 -7.66
N ASN A 30 5.44 7.37 -8.94
CA ASN A 30 5.08 8.36 -9.96
C ASN A 30 3.55 8.48 -10.11
N LYS A 31 2.83 7.35 -10.20
CA LYS A 31 1.36 7.34 -10.32
C LYS A 31 0.63 7.86 -9.08
N LEU A 32 1.28 7.80 -7.92
CA LEU A 32 0.75 8.32 -6.65
C LEU A 32 1.22 9.75 -6.33
N ASP A 33 2.01 10.38 -7.22
CA ASP A 33 2.62 11.70 -7.01
C ASP A 33 3.42 11.77 -5.69
N VAL A 34 4.19 10.71 -5.40
CA VAL A 34 5.05 10.63 -4.21
C VAL A 34 6.51 10.68 -4.62
N LYS A 35 7.22 11.73 -4.22
CA LYS A 35 8.65 11.88 -4.48
C LYS A 35 9.48 11.17 -3.42
N ILE A 36 10.62 10.63 -3.84
CA ILE A 36 11.62 10.11 -2.91
C ILE A 36 12.30 11.32 -2.25
N PRO A 37 12.23 11.45 -0.91
CA PRO A 37 12.83 12.57 -0.22
C PRO A 37 14.36 12.55 -0.33
N SER A 38 14.96 13.73 -0.34
CA SER A 38 16.41 13.89 -0.25
C SER A 38 16.94 13.31 1.07
N ARG A 39 18.19 12.82 1.08
CA ARG A 39 18.87 12.39 2.32
C ARG A 39 18.94 13.50 3.40
N ARG A 40 18.79 14.77 2.99
CA ARG A 40 18.80 15.95 3.88
C ARG A 40 17.40 16.48 4.19
N ALA A 41 16.34 15.81 3.74
CA ALA A 41 14.98 16.24 4.02
C ALA A 41 14.71 16.23 5.52
N LEU A 42 14.00 17.25 6.00
CA LEU A 42 13.55 17.36 7.38
C LEU A 42 12.25 16.58 7.55
N GLU A 43 11.98 16.11 8.77
CA GLU A 43 10.73 15.38 9.07
C GLU A 43 9.48 16.26 8.93
N THR A 44 9.65 17.57 8.80
CA THR A 44 8.58 18.55 8.54
C THR A 44 8.31 18.76 7.05
N ASP A 45 9.16 18.24 6.17
CA ASP A 45 9.01 18.43 4.73
C ASP A 45 7.79 17.66 4.21
N GLU A 46 6.97 18.28 3.36
CA GLU A 46 5.75 17.66 2.83
C GLU A 46 6.06 16.36 2.07
N ASP A 47 7.10 16.38 1.22
CA ASP A 47 7.55 15.20 0.47
C ASP A 47 8.05 14.09 1.41
N TYR A 48 8.72 14.45 2.51
CA TYR A 48 9.13 13.49 3.53
C TYR A 48 7.90 12.82 4.14
N LEU A 49 6.95 13.62 4.62
CA LEU A 49 5.74 13.13 5.29
C LEU A 49 4.89 12.24 4.37
N LYS A 50 4.71 12.65 3.10
CA LYS A 50 4.04 11.84 2.08
C LYS A 50 4.73 10.49 1.88
N TYR A 51 6.05 10.51 1.76
CA TYR A 51 6.83 9.29 1.53
C TYR A 51 6.79 8.32 2.71
N VAL A 52 7.06 8.78 3.94
CA VAL A 52 7.01 7.90 5.13
C VAL A 52 5.60 7.39 5.39
N THR A 53 4.58 8.19 5.08
CA THR A 53 3.18 7.78 5.17
C THR A 53 2.88 6.63 4.21
N LEU A 54 3.28 6.76 2.94
CA LEU A 54 3.13 5.70 1.95
C LEU A 54 3.91 4.43 2.36
N VAL A 55 5.16 4.56 2.79
CA VAL A 55 5.98 3.44 3.27
C VAL A 55 5.28 2.68 4.40
N TYR A 56 4.70 3.40 5.37
CA TYR A 56 3.97 2.78 6.46
C TYR A 56 2.81 1.93 5.95
N HIS A 57 1.97 2.44 5.04
CA HIS A 57 0.86 1.68 4.49
C HIS A 57 1.28 0.53 3.59
N MET A 58 2.33 0.69 2.78
CA MET A 58 2.92 -0.40 1.99
C MET A 58 3.38 -1.54 2.91
N LYS A 59 4.02 -1.22 4.04
CA LYS A 59 4.45 -2.23 5.03
C LYS A 59 3.26 -2.96 5.66
N GLU A 60 2.19 -2.25 5.99
CA GLU A 60 0.99 -2.88 6.53
C GLU A 60 0.29 -3.78 5.48
N LEU A 61 0.25 -3.37 4.21
CA LEU A 61 -0.28 -4.19 3.12
C LEU A 61 0.55 -5.45 2.86
N LEU A 62 1.88 -5.37 2.93
CA LEU A 62 2.77 -6.53 2.82
C LEU A 62 2.55 -7.52 3.98
N LYS A 63 2.49 -7.04 5.22
CA LYS A 63 2.22 -7.88 6.40
C LYS A 63 0.83 -8.52 6.35
N ALA A 64 -0.14 -7.79 5.81
CA ALA A 64 -1.49 -8.27 5.61
C ALA A 64 -1.64 -9.13 4.36
N GLU A 65 -0.57 -9.36 3.59
CA GLU A 65 -0.55 -10.17 2.36
C GLU A 65 -1.53 -9.66 1.30
N CYS A 66 -1.83 -8.36 1.28
CA CYS A 66 -2.64 -7.73 0.23
C CYS A 66 -1.82 -7.44 -1.03
N ILE A 67 -0.51 -7.27 -0.87
CA ILE A 67 0.44 -7.11 -1.97
C ILE A 67 1.63 -8.02 -1.73
N GLU A 68 2.29 -8.43 -2.80
CA GLU A 68 3.54 -9.16 -2.76
C GLU A 68 4.70 -8.29 -3.28
N ASN A 69 5.87 -8.49 -2.69
CA ASN A 69 7.13 -7.96 -3.20
C ASN A 69 7.83 -9.07 -3.98
N ILE A 70 7.99 -8.87 -5.29
CA ILE A 70 8.54 -9.89 -6.19
C ILE A 70 10.02 -10.17 -5.91
N ASN A 71 10.74 -9.22 -5.33
CA ASN A 71 12.13 -9.41 -4.94
C ASN A 71 12.26 -9.50 -3.40
N LYS A 72 12.22 -10.73 -2.89
CA LYS A 72 12.27 -11.03 -1.44
C LYS A 72 13.58 -10.60 -0.77
N GLU A 73 14.68 -10.48 -1.53
CA GLU A 73 15.95 -9.96 -1.00
C GLU A 73 15.83 -8.49 -0.56
N TYR A 74 14.84 -7.78 -1.11
CA TYR A 74 14.50 -6.38 -0.78
C TYR A 74 13.29 -6.25 0.16
N GLN A 75 12.90 -7.34 0.84
CA GLN A 75 11.71 -7.40 1.71
C GLN A 75 11.97 -6.89 3.14
N TYR A 76 13.17 -7.13 3.68
CA TYR A 76 13.51 -6.79 5.09
C TYR A 76 13.98 -5.36 5.29
N SER A 77 14.38 -4.75 4.21
CA SER A 77 14.64 -3.34 4.06
C SER A 77 14.47 -3.16 2.58
N PHE A 78 13.78 -2.12 2.21
CA PHE A 78 13.68 -1.76 0.84
C PHE A 78 15.10 -1.38 0.34
N ALA A 79 15.76 -2.37 -0.27
CA ALA A 79 17.19 -2.51 -0.56
C ALA A 79 18.15 -2.60 0.66
N PRO A 80 18.73 -3.77 1.00
CA PRO A 80 19.94 -3.83 1.80
C PRO A 80 21.10 -3.28 0.96
N ASN A 81 22.00 -2.52 1.59
CA ASN A 81 23.19 -1.87 0.99
C ASN A 81 22.97 -0.53 0.30
N ILE A 82 21.83 0.12 0.48
CA ILE A 82 21.72 1.55 0.18
C ILE A 82 21.81 2.32 1.49
N GLU A 83 22.81 3.20 1.62
CA GLU A 83 22.81 4.26 2.63
C GLU A 83 21.60 5.18 2.38
N SER A 84 20.43 4.76 2.82
CA SER A 84 19.23 5.56 2.78
C SER A 84 18.65 5.43 4.17
N PRO A 85 18.41 6.54 4.88
CA PRO A 85 17.63 6.47 6.11
C PRO A 85 16.19 6.00 5.80
N PHE A 86 15.82 5.97 4.51
CA PHE A 86 14.51 5.60 4.03
C PHE A 86 14.48 4.21 3.43
N VAL A 87 13.40 3.57 3.77
CA VAL A 87 12.82 2.40 3.16
C VAL A 87 12.47 2.71 1.68
N ARG A 88 13.25 2.23 0.70
CA ARG A 88 13.19 2.44 -0.78
C ARG A 88 12.08 1.71 -1.56
N VAL A 89 10.85 2.24 -1.57
CA VAL A 89 9.70 1.69 -2.35
C VAL A 89 10.06 1.50 -3.83
N ASP A 90 10.98 2.30 -4.33
CA ASP A 90 11.43 2.37 -5.71
C ASP A 90 12.37 1.25 -6.19
N CYS A 91 12.85 0.38 -5.30
CA CYS A 91 13.86 -0.65 -5.62
C CYS A 91 13.29 -2.06 -5.85
N THR A 92 11.98 -2.21 -5.99
CA THR A 92 11.34 -3.50 -6.24
C THR A 92 10.11 -3.36 -7.12
N SER A 93 9.44 -4.47 -7.43
CA SER A 93 8.13 -4.50 -8.07
C SER A 93 7.08 -5.12 -7.14
N TYR A 94 5.84 -4.69 -7.28
CA TYR A 94 4.71 -5.12 -6.47
C TYR A 94 3.62 -5.77 -7.33
N GLU A 95 3.00 -6.82 -6.79
CA GLU A 95 1.85 -7.49 -7.37
C GLU A 95 0.68 -7.47 -6.37
N LEU A 96 -0.55 -7.39 -6.88
CA LEU A 96 -1.76 -7.46 -6.08
C LEU A 96 -2.12 -8.93 -5.83
N THR A 97 -2.33 -9.32 -4.59
CA THR A 97 -2.81 -10.68 -4.28
C THR A 97 -4.33 -10.77 -4.43
N LEU A 98 -4.88 -11.99 -4.44
CA LEU A 98 -6.33 -12.21 -4.38
C LEU A 98 -6.95 -11.51 -3.16
N LYS A 99 -6.29 -11.60 -2.00
CA LYS A 99 -6.70 -10.92 -0.76
C LYS A 99 -6.67 -9.41 -0.91
N GLY A 100 -5.68 -8.86 -1.62
CA GLY A 100 -5.61 -7.44 -1.98
C GLY A 100 -6.76 -7.00 -2.87
N SER A 101 -7.09 -7.79 -3.90
CA SER A 101 -8.18 -7.49 -4.85
C SER A 101 -9.56 -7.54 -4.17
N GLU A 102 -9.80 -8.54 -3.32
CA GLU A 102 -11.01 -8.62 -2.52
C GLU A 102 -11.13 -7.43 -1.56
N PHE A 103 -10.04 -7.10 -0.88
CA PHE A 103 -10.02 -5.95 0.02
C PHE A 103 -10.29 -4.63 -0.72
N LEU A 104 -9.67 -4.43 -1.88
CA LEU A 104 -9.91 -3.28 -2.76
C LEU A 104 -11.37 -3.20 -3.22
N SER A 105 -11.99 -4.33 -3.56
CA SER A 105 -13.41 -4.39 -3.91
C SER A 105 -14.30 -3.83 -2.81
N GLY A 106 -14.00 -4.15 -1.54
CA GLY A 106 -14.66 -3.54 -0.38
C GLY A 106 -14.38 -2.05 -0.24
N LEU A 107 -13.14 -1.60 -0.42
CA LEU A 107 -12.75 -0.18 -0.35
C LEU A 107 -13.40 0.68 -1.45
N LYS A 108 -13.72 0.10 -2.61
CA LYS A 108 -14.47 0.76 -3.68
C LYS A 108 -15.93 1.02 -3.28
N GLN A 109 -16.51 0.23 -2.37
CA GLN A 109 -17.89 0.41 -1.90
C GLN A 109 -17.99 1.39 -0.72
N LYS A 110 -18.67 2.54 -0.92
CA LYS A 110 -18.83 3.58 0.11
C LYS A 110 -19.42 3.07 1.44
N LYS A 111 -20.39 2.15 1.37
CA LYS A 111 -21.04 1.54 2.55
C LYS A 111 -20.06 0.73 3.39
N ILE A 112 -19.22 -0.07 2.74
CA ILE A 112 -18.20 -0.90 3.41
C ILE A 112 -17.09 0.00 3.95
N PHE A 113 -16.55 0.90 3.12
CA PHE A 113 -15.50 1.85 3.50
C PHE A 113 -15.80 2.59 4.80
N THR A 114 -17.04 3.10 4.93
CA THR A 114 -17.47 3.84 6.13
C THR A 114 -17.45 3.00 7.41
N LYS A 115 -17.69 1.68 7.29
CA LYS A 115 -17.68 0.75 8.43
C LYS A 115 -16.27 0.34 8.87
N ILE A 116 -15.29 0.37 7.96
CA ILE A 116 -13.94 -0.16 8.21
C ILE A 116 -12.88 0.91 8.49
N LYS A 117 -13.16 2.19 8.16
CA LYS A 117 -12.16 3.27 8.13
C LYS A 117 -11.44 3.55 9.45
N ASP A 118 -11.98 3.09 10.57
CA ASP A 118 -11.42 3.28 11.92
C ASP A 118 -10.90 1.97 12.55
N LEU A 119 -10.92 0.86 11.80
CA LEU A 119 -10.43 -0.44 12.25
C LEU A 119 -8.93 -0.61 11.96
N ALA A 120 -8.29 -1.54 12.67
CA ALA A 120 -6.99 -2.07 12.28
C ALA A 120 -7.09 -2.84 10.96
N ILE A 121 -6.00 -2.87 10.16
CA ILE A 121 -6.02 -3.39 8.79
C ILE A 121 -6.55 -4.82 8.68
N ASN A 122 -6.10 -5.73 9.56
CA ASN A 122 -6.55 -7.12 9.55
C ASN A 122 -8.04 -7.24 9.90
N SER A 123 -8.53 -6.47 10.87
CA SER A 123 -9.95 -6.43 11.23
C SER A 123 -10.79 -5.84 10.09
N ALA A 124 -10.29 -4.81 9.41
CA ALA A 124 -10.94 -4.25 8.23
C ALA A 124 -11.03 -5.27 7.10
N ILE A 125 -9.95 -5.99 6.78
CA ILE A 125 -9.93 -7.04 5.75
C ILE A 125 -10.97 -8.11 6.07
N SER A 126 -10.97 -8.65 7.30
CA SER A 126 -11.95 -9.67 7.70
C SER A 126 -13.40 -9.19 7.58
N LEU A 127 -13.67 -7.94 7.98
CA LEU A 127 -15.01 -7.37 7.87
C LEU A 127 -15.41 -7.10 6.42
N VAL A 128 -14.48 -6.69 5.54
CA VAL A 128 -14.73 -6.55 4.10
C VAL A 128 -15.19 -7.88 3.51
N THR A 129 -14.45 -8.96 3.75
CA THR A 129 -14.80 -10.31 3.25
C THR A 129 -16.20 -10.73 3.71
N GLN A 130 -16.52 -10.56 4.99
CA GLN A 130 -17.85 -10.87 5.52
C GLN A 130 -18.96 -10.08 4.81
N LEU A 131 -18.78 -8.75 4.69
CA LEU A 131 -19.77 -7.88 4.07
C LEU A 131 -19.94 -8.11 2.57
N LEU A 132 -18.90 -8.55 1.86
CA LEU A 132 -18.98 -8.93 0.45
C LEU A 132 -19.76 -10.25 0.29
N VAL A 133 -19.51 -11.25 1.13
CA VAL A 133 -20.25 -12.53 1.11
C VAL A 133 -21.73 -12.33 1.45
N GLU A 134 -22.05 -11.45 2.39
CA GLU A 134 -23.44 -11.12 2.74
C GLU A 134 -24.24 -10.53 1.57
N GLN A 135 -23.59 -9.89 0.59
CA GLN A 135 -24.26 -9.34 -0.59
C GLN A 135 -24.63 -10.39 -1.64
N LEU A 136 -24.03 -11.58 -1.54
CA LEU A 136 -24.31 -12.71 -2.45
C LEU A 136 -25.48 -13.58 -1.96
N LYS A 137 -26.00 -13.33 -0.76
CA LYS A 137 -27.13 -14.03 -0.15
C LYS A 137 -28.42 -13.23 -0.31
#